data_AF-A0A3N5YGS3-F1
#
_entry.id   AF-A0A3N5YGS3-F1
#
_cell.length_a   1.000
_cell.length_b   1.000
_cell.length_c   1.000
_cell.angle_alpha   90.00
_cell.angle_beta   90.00
_cell.angle_gamma   90.00
#
_symmetry.space_group_name_H-M   'P 1'
#
loop_
_entity.id
_entity.type
_entity.pdbx_description
1 polymer ?
#
loop_
_entity_poly.entity_id
_entity_poly.type
_entity_poly.pdbx_seq_one_letter_code
_entity_poly.pdbx_strand_id
1 'polypeptide(L)'
;MRISAERIRRTAAWALSLMVWFGVAAPVQASDRPKVEALQRGLSHMAEARRVLSEQVASAAALSQRLHAQRSELQVEIARERRVQGVGSFPQALRVERIGYNLRLVQRIDGYLERIERRIGYFRTLDHALEFNMRGAQDELLALNTLEDRDIAELTSRIQSVLDEVARETTKPLFNASDPPSRTLELVWNELPRTP
;
A
#
# COMPACT_ATOMS: atom_id res chain seq x y z
N MET A 1 31.40 1.52 14.59
CA MET A 1 29.96 1.84 14.71
C MET A 1 29.16 0.91 13.80
N ARG A 2 28.70 -0.22 14.34
CA ARG A 2 27.82 -1.19 13.67
C ARG A 2 26.59 -1.37 14.55
N ILE A 3 25.57 -0.54 14.34
CA ILE A 3 24.24 -0.75 14.94
C ILE A 3 23.23 -0.23 13.93
N SER A 4 22.67 -1.11 13.09
CA SER A 4 21.39 -0.91 12.37
C SER A 4 21.05 -2.01 11.36
N ALA A 5 21.38 -3.28 11.61
CA ALA A 5 20.93 -4.40 10.77
C ALA A 5 19.95 -5.37 11.46
N GLU A 6 19.70 -5.21 12.77
CA GLU A 6 18.98 -6.22 13.56
C GLU A 6 17.55 -5.83 13.96
N ARG A 7 17.06 -4.68 13.50
CA ARG A 7 15.73 -4.18 13.88
C ARG A 7 14.62 -4.45 12.85
N ILE A 8 14.94 -5.11 11.73
CA ILE A 8 13.99 -5.42 10.64
C ILE A 8 13.55 -6.89 10.65
N ARG A 9 14.07 -7.73 11.55
CA ARG A 9 13.80 -9.18 11.59
C ARG A 9 12.73 -9.65 12.60
N ARG A 10 11.97 -8.74 13.22
CA ARG A 10 11.07 -9.10 14.36
C ARG A 10 9.57 -8.89 14.16
N THR A 11 9.07 -8.74 12.94
CA THR A 11 7.62 -8.67 12.67
C THR A 11 7.13 -9.75 11.68
N ALA A 12 7.75 -10.93 11.73
CA ALA A 12 7.30 -12.12 11.01
C ALA A 12 7.12 -13.28 12.00
N ALA A 13 6.13 -13.16 12.89
CA ALA A 13 5.72 -14.25 13.77
C ALA A 13 4.27 -14.05 14.23
N TRP A 14 3.34 -14.05 13.28
CA TRP A 14 1.95 -14.44 13.56
C TRP A 14 1.63 -15.66 12.71
N ALA A 15 2.27 -16.78 13.05
CA ALA A 15 1.79 -18.10 12.66
C ALA A 15 0.71 -18.49 13.68
N LEU A 16 -0.54 -18.14 13.40
CA LEU A 16 -1.68 -18.60 14.19
C LEU A 16 -2.13 -19.95 13.62
N SER A 17 -1.52 -21.00 14.16
CA SER A 17 -2.02 -22.37 14.07
C SER A 17 -3.42 -22.43 14.69
N LEU A 18 -4.43 -22.76 13.90
CA LEU A 18 -5.77 -23.13 14.39
C LEU A 18 -5.99 -24.60 14.07
N MET A 19 -5.62 -25.45 15.03
CA MET A 19 -5.91 -26.87 15.02
C MET A 19 -7.35 -27.06 15.52
N VAL A 20 -8.22 -27.51 14.63
CA VAL A 20 -9.64 -27.81 14.90
C VAL A 20 -9.73 -29.08 15.73
N TRP A 21 -10.42 -29.01 16.88
CA TRP A 21 -10.92 -30.18 17.60
C TRP A 21 -12.45 -30.09 17.63
N PHE A 22 -13.12 -30.94 16.85
CA PHE A 22 -14.56 -31.19 16.97
C PHE A 22 -14.76 -32.39 17.89
N GLY A 23 -15.55 -32.22 18.96
CA GLY A 23 -15.92 -33.27 19.88
C GLY A 23 -17.29 -33.07 20.49
N VAL A 24 -18.27 -33.78 19.93
CA VAL A 24 -19.56 -34.24 20.51
C VAL A 24 -20.65 -33.17 20.76
N ALA A 25 -21.77 -33.38 20.07
CA ALA A 25 -22.99 -32.60 20.15
C ALA A 25 -23.83 -32.94 21.39
N ALA A 26 -24.32 -31.89 22.05
CA ALA A 26 -25.47 -31.92 22.95
C ALA A 26 -26.50 -30.89 22.43
N PRO A 27 -27.81 -31.05 22.68
CA PRO A 27 -28.83 -30.14 22.16
C PRO A 27 -28.78 -28.85 22.96
N VAL A 28 -27.98 -27.89 22.49
CA VAL A 28 -27.87 -26.55 23.06
C VAL A 28 -28.92 -25.70 22.39
N GLN A 29 -29.83 -25.12 23.19
CA GLN A 29 -30.55 -23.90 22.81
C GLN A 29 -29.53 -22.97 22.16
N ALA A 30 -29.66 -22.73 20.85
CA ALA A 30 -28.69 -21.96 20.08
C ALA A 30 -28.56 -20.56 20.70
N SER A 31 -27.61 -20.39 21.63
CA SER A 31 -27.33 -19.09 22.21
C SER A 31 -26.70 -18.25 21.11
N ASP A 32 -27.14 -17.02 20.93
CA ASP A 32 -26.51 -16.12 19.96
C ASP A 32 -25.11 -15.64 20.40
N ARG A 33 -24.66 -15.99 21.62
CA ARG A 33 -23.33 -15.67 22.16
C ARG A 33 -22.16 -15.95 21.20
N PRO A 34 -22.01 -17.16 20.61
CA PRO A 34 -20.98 -17.44 19.62
C PRO A 34 -21.02 -16.52 18.39
N LYS A 35 -22.19 -16.06 17.94
CA LYS A 35 -22.34 -15.13 16.81
C LYS A 35 -21.86 -13.73 17.18
N VAL A 36 -22.28 -13.25 18.35
CA VAL A 36 -21.85 -11.95 18.90
C VAL A 36 -20.34 -11.92 19.06
N GLU A 37 -19.74 -12.97 19.63
CA GLU A 37 -18.30 -13.08 19.79
C GLU A 37 -17.54 -13.17 18.46
N ALA A 38 -18.11 -13.81 17.44
CA ALA A 38 -17.54 -13.86 16.10
C ALA A 38 -17.51 -12.46 15.45
N LEU A 39 -18.64 -11.74 15.50
CA LEU A 39 -18.75 -10.38 14.93
C LEU A 39 -17.86 -9.37 15.67
N GLN A 40 -17.82 -9.42 17.01
CA GLN A 40 -16.94 -8.56 17.81
C GLN A 40 -15.46 -8.80 17.51
N ARG A 41 -15.04 -10.06 17.36
CA ARG A 41 -13.67 -10.40 16.91
C ARG A 41 -13.40 -9.86 15.50
N GLY A 42 -14.35 -10.03 14.58
CA GLY A 42 -14.26 -9.46 13.23
C GLY A 42 -14.06 -7.95 13.24
N LEU A 43 -14.84 -7.21 14.03
CA LEU A 43 -14.69 -5.77 14.21
C LEU A 43 -13.30 -5.37 14.74
N SER A 44 -12.79 -6.09 15.73
CA SER A 44 -11.45 -5.85 16.28
C SER A 44 -10.35 -6.10 15.24
N HIS A 45 -10.43 -7.21 14.49
CA HIS A 45 -9.47 -7.51 13.44
C HIS A 45 -9.53 -6.50 12.28
N MET A 46 -10.73 -6.05 11.89
CA MET A 46 -10.88 -5.01 10.88
C MET A 46 -10.28 -3.69 11.35
N ALA A 47 -10.49 -3.27 12.60
CA ALA A 47 -9.89 -2.06 13.14
C ALA A 47 -8.35 -2.12 13.10
N GLU A 48 -7.76 -3.25 13.46
CA GLU A 48 -6.31 -3.45 13.36
C GLU A 48 -5.83 -3.44 11.91
N ALA A 49 -6.53 -4.13 11.00
CA ALA A 49 -6.20 -4.12 9.58
C ALA A 49 -6.22 -2.71 8.97
N ARG A 50 -7.21 -1.88 9.34
CA ARG A 50 -7.28 -0.47 8.93
C ARG A 50 -6.10 0.34 9.48
N ARG A 51 -5.69 0.10 10.74
CA ARG A 51 -4.49 0.73 11.33
C ARG A 51 -3.24 0.40 10.52
N VAL A 52 -3.05 -0.87 10.17
CA VAL A 52 -1.92 -1.32 9.33
C VAL A 52 -1.96 -0.66 7.95
N LEU A 53 -3.12 -0.61 7.29
CA LEU A 53 -3.25 0.06 5.99
C LEU A 53 -2.92 1.56 6.08
N SER A 54 -3.38 2.24 7.13
CA SER A 54 -3.05 3.65 7.37
C SER A 54 -1.55 3.87 7.54
N GLU A 55 -0.86 3.01 8.28
CA GLU A 55 0.60 3.07 8.44
C GLU A 55 1.35 2.85 7.12
N GLN A 56 0.88 1.92 6.29
CA GLN A 56 1.44 1.68 4.96
C GLN A 56 1.24 2.87 4.02
N VAL A 57 0.04 3.47 4.02
CA VAL A 57 -0.24 4.69 3.24
C VAL A 57 0.63 5.85 3.70
N ALA A 58 0.78 6.07 5.00
CA ALA A 58 1.64 7.13 5.54
C ALA A 58 3.11 6.93 5.15
N SER A 59 3.61 5.70 5.26
CA SER A 59 4.99 5.35 4.90
C SER A 59 5.24 5.54 3.40
N ALA A 60 4.31 5.10 2.56
CA ALA A 60 4.37 5.27 1.11
C ALA A 60 4.31 6.76 0.71
N ALA A 61 3.44 7.54 1.33
CA ALA A 61 3.34 8.99 1.10
C ALA A 61 4.63 9.72 1.48
N ALA A 62 5.24 9.37 2.62
CA ALA A 62 6.51 9.95 3.05
C ALA A 62 7.68 9.59 2.11
N LEU A 63 7.66 8.40 1.50
CA LEU A 63 8.61 8.04 0.45
C LEU A 63 8.36 8.85 -0.84
N SER A 64 7.10 8.99 -1.25
CA SER A 64 6.70 9.80 -2.41
C SER A 64 7.20 11.23 -2.29
N GLN A 65 7.01 11.86 -1.12
CA GLN A 65 7.49 13.23 -0.85
C GLN A 65 9.01 13.36 -1.02
N ARG A 66 9.79 12.41 -0.48
CA ARG A 66 11.25 12.40 -0.64
C ARG A 66 11.68 12.25 -2.09
N LEU A 67 10.99 11.38 -2.85
CA LEU A 67 11.27 11.18 -4.27
C LEU A 67 10.92 12.42 -5.11
N HIS A 68 9.82 13.12 -4.80
CA HIS A 68 9.52 14.40 -5.45
C HIS A 68 10.59 15.47 -5.18
N ALA A 69 11.10 15.54 -3.95
CA ALA A 69 12.19 16.46 -3.62
C ALA A 69 13.47 16.14 -4.41
N GLN A 70 13.89 14.88 -4.43
CA GLN A 70 15.05 14.42 -5.21
C GLN A 70 14.87 14.67 -6.72
N ARG A 71 13.66 14.43 -7.24
CA ARG A 71 13.33 14.75 -8.63
C ARG A 71 13.53 16.23 -8.93
N SER A 72 13.01 17.10 -8.06
CA SER A 72 13.14 18.56 -8.22
C SER A 72 14.61 19.00 -8.22
N GLU A 73 15.42 18.48 -7.30
CA GLU A 73 16.87 18.76 -7.24
C GLU A 73 17.57 18.36 -8.55
N LEU A 74 17.27 17.17 -9.08
CA LEU A 74 17.81 16.72 -10.37
C LEU A 74 17.38 17.62 -11.53
N GLN A 75 16.13 18.09 -11.54
CA GLN A 75 15.63 19.00 -12.56
C GLN A 75 16.34 20.36 -12.52
N VAL A 76 16.57 20.89 -11.32
CA VAL A 76 17.35 22.13 -11.11
C VAL A 76 18.78 21.93 -11.63
N GLU A 77 19.40 20.79 -11.33
CA GLU A 77 20.75 20.47 -11.79
C GLU A 77 20.82 20.36 -13.31
N ILE A 78 19.87 19.65 -13.95
CA ILE A 78 19.79 19.58 -15.42
C ILE A 78 19.65 20.97 -16.02
N ALA A 79 18.78 21.83 -15.48
CA ALA A 79 18.59 23.19 -15.97
C ALA A 79 19.84 24.06 -15.80
N ARG A 80 20.63 23.85 -14.74
CA ARG A 80 21.92 24.52 -14.54
C ARG A 80 22.94 24.05 -15.58
N GLU A 81 23.15 22.75 -15.72
CA GLU A 81 24.11 22.18 -16.68
C GLU A 81 23.75 22.56 -18.12
N ARG A 82 22.45 22.57 -18.45
CA ARG A 82 21.94 23.01 -19.74
C ARG A 82 22.39 24.42 -20.10
N ARG A 83 22.29 25.36 -19.14
CA ARG A 83 22.71 26.75 -19.32
C ARG A 83 24.23 26.88 -19.45
N VAL A 84 24.98 26.24 -18.55
CA VAL A 84 26.44 26.29 -18.54
C VAL A 84 27.03 25.75 -19.85
N GLN A 85 26.44 24.70 -20.40
CA GLN A 85 26.97 23.99 -21.57
C GLN A 85 26.27 24.36 -22.89
N GLY A 86 25.31 25.30 -22.88
CA GLY A 86 24.60 25.74 -24.09
C GLY A 86 23.79 24.63 -24.77
N VAL A 87 23.22 23.69 -24.00
CA VAL A 87 22.50 22.54 -24.55
C VAL A 87 21.06 22.93 -24.95
N GLY A 88 20.75 22.87 -26.24
CA GLY A 88 19.45 23.26 -26.78
C GLY A 88 18.50 22.09 -27.04
N SER A 89 19.04 20.89 -27.28
CA SER A 89 18.28 19.74 -27.81
C SER A 89 18.54 18.45 -27.04
N PHE A 90 17.59 17.51 -27.14
CA PHE A 90 17.71 16.20 -26.52
C PHE A 90 18.96 15.41 -26.98
N PRO A 91 19.31 15.33 -28.29
CA PRO A 91 20.53 14.65 -28.70
C PRO A 91 21.82 15.28 -28.13
N GLN A 92 21.85 16.61 -27.96
CA GLN A 92 22.97 17.30 -27.29
C GLN A 92 23.00 16.98 -25.80
N ALA A 93 21.84 16.93 -25.13
CA ALA A 93 21.71 16.59 -23.72
C ALA A 93 22.27 15.20 -23.41
N LEU A 94 22.07 14.22 -24.30
CA LEU A 94 22.62 12.87 -24.13
C LEU A 94 24.14 12.80 -24.27
N ARG A 95 24.78 13.78 -24.92
CA ARG A 95 26.24 13.86 -25.04
C ARG A 95 26.90 14.45 -23.79
N VAL A 96 26.14 15.20 -22.99
CA VAL A 96 26.59 15.69 -21.69
C VAL A 96 26.31 14.63 -20.64
N GLU A 97 27.36 13.95 -20.17
CA GLU A 97 27.25 12.79 -19.28
C GLU A 97 26.35 13.07 -18.07
N ARG A 98 26.56 14.22 -17.41
CA ARG A 98 25.81 14.64 -16.22
C ARG A 98 24.32 14.85 -16.50
N ILE A 99 23.98 15.50 -17.62
CA ILE A 99 22.58 15.70 -18.02
C ILE A 99 21.94 14.34 -18.35
N GLY A 100 22.62 13.51 -19.15
CA GLY A 100 22.13 12.18 -19.51
C GLY A 100 21.92 11.26 -18.30
N TYR A 101 22.83 11.32 -17.32
CA TYR A 101 22.69 10.58 -16.06
C TYR A 101 21.49 11.06 -15.25
N ASN A 102 21.35 12.37 -15.04
CA ASN A 102 20.24 12.92 -14.26
C ASN A 102 18.89 12.68 -14.94
N LEU A 103 18.82 12.72 -16.27
CA LEU A 103 17.61 12.35 -17.01
C LEU A 103 17.18 10.91 -16.73
N ARG A 104 18.12 9.95 -16.69
CA ARG A 104 17.84 8.55 -16.32
C ARG A 104 17.36 8.42 -14.88
N LEU A 105 17.92 9.20 -13.96
CA LEU A 105 17.46 9.22 -12.58
C LEU A 105 16.05 9.77 -12.45
N VAL A 106 15.74 10.90 -13.10
CA VAL A 106 14.38 11.48 -13.12
C VAL A 106 13.38 10.48 -13.69
N GLN A 107 13.69 9.86 -14.84
CA GLN A 107 12.86 8.83 -15.46
C GLN A 107 12.57 7.65 -14.51
N ARG A 108 13.59 7.21 -13.77
CA ARG A 108 13.45 6.12 -12.79
C ARG A 108 12.59 6.53 -11.60
N ILE A 109 12.79 7.74 -11.08
CA ILE A 109 11.99 8.30 -9.99
C ILE A 109 10.52 8.41 -10.42
N ASP A 110 10.24 8.89 -11.63
CA ASP A 110 8.86 9.00 -12.15
C ASP A 110 8.18 7.63 -12.19
N GLY A 111 8.89 6.59 -12.64
CA GLY A 111 8.37 5.21 -12.60
C GLY A 111 8.11 4.69 -11.18
N TYR A 112 8.91 5.09 -10.19
CA TYR A 112 8.67 4.73 -8.79
C TYR A 112 7.46 5.45 -8.20
N LEU A 113 7.33 6.75 -8.46
CA LEU A 113 6.20 7.57 -8.01
C LEU A 113 4.86 7.00 -8.51
N GLU A 114 4.76 6.68 -9.81
CA GLU A 114 3.55 6.10 -10.38
C GLU A 114 3.16 4.76 -9.73
N ARG A 115 4.13 3.92 -9.35
CA ARG A 115 3.87 2.66 -8.65
C ARG A 115 3.44 2.88 -7.21
N ILE A 116 4.09 3.80 -6.51
CA ILE A 116 3.73 4.18 -5.14
C ILE A 116 2.29 4.71 -5.10
N GLU A 117 1.92 5.60 -6.02
CA GLU A 117 0.57 6.16 -6.12
C GLU A 117 -0.48 5.07 -6.35
N ARG A 118 -0.23 4.14 -7.28
CA ARG A 118 -1.10 2.98 -7.48
C ARG A 118 -1.25 2.15 -6.21
N ARG A 119 -0.15 1.92 -5.48
CA ARG A 119 -0.18 1.14 -4.24
C ARG A 119 -0.97 1.83 -3.14
N ILE A 120 -0.81 3.15 -2.98
CA ILE A 120 -1.60 3.97 -2.06
C ILE A 120 -3.09 3.90 -2.41
N GLY A 121 -3.44 4.05 -3.69
CA GLY A 121 -4.84 3.97 -4.15
C GLY A 121 -5.47 2.60 -3.85
N TYR A 122 -4.71 1.53 -4.05
CA TYR A 122 -5.16 0.18 -3.74
C TYR A 122 -5.36 -0.03 -2.22
N PHE A 123 -4.43 0.42 -1.37
CA PHE A 123 -4.62 0.34 0.09
C PHE A 123 -5.83 1.15 0.58
N ARG A 124 -6.11 2.32 -0.01
CA ARG A 124 -7.33 3.08 0.30
C ARG A 124 -8.61 2.33 -0.09
N THR A 125 -8.58 1.59 -1.21
CA THR A 125 -9.70 0.76 -1.64
C THR A 125 -9.98 -0.37 -0.63
N LEU A 126 -8.93 -1.02 -0.13
CA LEU A 126 -9.05 -2.02 0.94
C LEU A 126 -9.57 -1.41 2.25
N ASP A 127 -9.12 -0.21 2.62
CA ASP A 127 -9.63 0.48 3.82
C ASP A 127 -11.13 0.78 3.71
N HIS A 128 -11.59 1.25 2.55
CA HIS A 128 -13.03 1.46 2.30
C HIS A 128 -13.83 0.16 2.35
N ALA A 129 -13.30 -0.94 1.83
CA ALA A 129 -13.94 -2.24 1.93
C ALA A 129 -14.07 -2.70 3.40
N LEU A 130 -13.02 -2.52 4.21
CA LEU A 130 -13.08 -2.81 5.65
C LEU A 130 -14.10 -1.92 6.37
N GLU A 131 -14.14 -0.63 6.05
CA GLU A 131 -15.10 0.30 6.66
C GLU A 131 -16.55 -0.08 6.34
N PHE A 132 -16.83 -0.46 5.09
CA PHE A 132 -18.15 -0.95 4.69
C PHE A 132 -18.56 -2.20 5.48
N ASN A 133 -17.67 -3.19 5.59
CA ASN A 133 -17.94 -4.41 6.35
C ASN A 133 -18.04 -4.16 7.87
N MET A 134 -17.28 -3.20 8.42
CA MET A 134 -17.42 -2.79 9.82
C MET A 134 -18.81 -2.23 10.10
N ARG A 135 -19.34 -1.35 9.23
CA ARG A 135 -20.69 -0.80 9.39
C ARG A 135 -21.73 -1.92 9.33
N GLY A 136 -21.63 -2.81 8.34
CA GLY A 136 -22.50 -4.00 8.27
C GLY A 136 -22.47 -4.84 9.55
N ALA A 137 -21.28 -5.14 10.08
CA ALA A 137 -21.16 -5.90 11.33
C ALA A 137 -21.71 -5.18 12.56
N GLN A 138 -21.65 -3.85 12.60
CA GLN A 138 -22.28 -3.06 13.66
C GLN A 138 -23.80 -3.09 13.55
N ASP A 139 -24.34 -2.93 12.33
CA ASP A 139 -25.78 -3.00 12.08
C ASP A 139 -26.34 -4.38 12.47
N GLU A 140 -25.64 -5.46 12.10
CA GLU A 140 -25.99 -6.84 12.50
C GLU A 140 -26.00 -7.03 14.03
N LEU A 141 -25.02 -6.48 14.74
CA LEU A 141 -24.99 -6.53 16.21
C LEU A 141 -26.18 -5.78 16.85
N LEU A 142 -26.70 -4.74 16.22
CA LEU A 142 -27.89 -4.02 16.70
C LEU A 142 -29.18 -4.78 16.38
N ALA A 143 -29.16 -5.60 15.33
CA ALA A 143 -30.31 -6.31 14.77
C ALA A 143 -30.34 -7.82 15.13
N LEU A 144 -29.53 -8.27 16.11
CA LEU A 144 -29.33 -9.68 16.51
C LEU A 144 -30.61 -10.52 16.68
N ASN A 145 -31.74 -9.91 17.04
CA ASN A 145 -33.03 -10.63 17.19
C ASN A 145 -33.81 -10.80 15.89
N THR A 146 -33.29 -10.33 14.75
CA THR A 146 -34.04 -10.19 13.48
C THR A 146 -33.40 -10.84 12.27
N LEU A 147 -32.16 -11.32 12.36
CA LEU A 147 -31.42 -11.91 11.23
C LEU A 147 -31.14 -13.40 11.38
N GLU A 148 -31.12 -14.09 10.24
CA GLU A 148 -30.90 -15.53 10.15
C GLU A 148 -29.39 -15.86 10.25
N ASP A 149 -29.06 -17.05 10.75
CA ASP A 149 -27.68 -17.55 10.88
C ASP A 149 -26.87 -17.48 9.57
N ARG A 150 -27.58 -17.55 8.44
CA ARG A 150 -27.00 -17.46 7.10
C ARG A 150 -26.36 -16.09 6.82
N ASP A 151 -27.01 -15.00 7.23
CA ASP A 151 -26.55 -13.65 6.94
C ASP A 151 -25.28 -13.32 7.74
N ILE A 152 -25.22 -13.79 8.98
CA ILE A 152 -24.06 -13.67 9.85
C ILE A 152 -22.87 -14.48 9.30
N ALA A 153 -23.11 -15.69 8.80
CA ALA A 153 -22.07 -16.52 8.19
C ALA A 153 -21.51 -15.88 6.91
N GLU A 154 -22.37 -15.31 6.07
CA GLU A 154 -21.96 -14.61 4.85
C GLU A 154 -21.12 -13.37 5.16
N LEU A 155 -21.56 -12.53 6.10
CA LEU A 155 -20.80 -11.37 6.55
C LEU A 155 -19.44 -11.77 7.13
N THR A 156 -19.39 -12.80 7.97
CA THR A 156 -18.14 -13.30 8.56
C THR A 156 -17.16 -13.78 7.49
N SER A 157 -17.67 -14.46 6.45
CA SER A 157 -16.86 -14.90 5.31
C SER A 157 -16.29 -13.71 4.52
N ARG A 158 -17.11 -12.68 4.25
CA ARG A 158 -16.66 -11.45 3.57
C ARG A 158 -15.59 -10.71 4.37
N ILE A 159 -15.78 -10.58 5.70
CA ILE A 159 -14.78 -9.98 6.60
C ILE A 159 -13.46 -10.74 6.51
N GLN A 160 -13.50 -12.07 6.61
CA GLN A 160 -12.28 -12.88 6.55
C GLN A 160 -11.56 -12.74 5.20
N SER A 161 -12.31 -12.72 4.09
CA SER A 161 -11.74 -12.54 2.75
C SER A 161 -10.97 -11.21 2.62
N VAL A 162 -11.53 -10.11 3.12
CA VAL A 162 -10.87 -8.79 3.06
C VAL A 162 -9.65 -8.75 3.99
N LEU A 163 -9.75 -9.34 5.18
CA LEU A 163 -8.61 -9.44 6.11
C LEU A 163 -7.44 -10.25 5.52
N ASP A 164 -7.74 -11.37 4.87
CA ASP A 164 -6.74 -12.20 4.20
C ASP A 164 -6.07 -11.43 3.05
N GLU A 165 -6.83 -10.64 2.30
CA GLU A 165 -6.30 -9.76 1.27
C GLU A 165 -5.37 -8.70 1.86
N VAL A 166 -5.76 -8.02 2.94
CA VAL A 166 -4.90 -7.05 3.62
C VAL A 166 -3.61 -7.71 4.13
N ALA A 167 -3.69 -8.89 4.73
CA ALA A 167 -2.51 -9.61 5.21
C ALA A 167 -1.56 -9.98 4.05
N ARG A 168 -2.10 -10.46 2.93
CA ARG A 168 -1.30 -10.79 1.73
C ARG A 168 -0.67 -9.55 1.11
N GLU A 169 -1.37 -8.43 1.10
CA GLU A 169 -0.92 -7.24 0.38
C GLU A 169 0.04 -6.37 1.19
N THR A 170 -0.14 -6.30 2.50
CA THR A 170 0.74 -5.51 3.39
C THR A 170 2.13 -6.14 3.56
N THR A 171 2.31 -7.41 3.20
CA THR A 171 3.62 -8.10 3.19
C THR A 171 4.40 -7.92 1.89
N LYS A 172 3.76 -7.41 0.82
CA LYS A 172 4.43 -7.16 -0.46
C LYS A 172 5.20 -5.84 -0.44
N PRO A 173 6.33 -5.75 -1.18
CA PRO A 173 7.02 -4.47 -1.36
C PRO A 173 6.13 -3.46 -2.10
N LEU A 174 6.34 -2.16 -1.85
CA LEU A 174 5.58 -1.08 -2.52
C LEU A 174 5.74 -1.10 -4.04
N PHE A 175 6.94 -1.44 -4.52
CA PHE A 175 7.26 -1.61 -5.93
C PHE A 175 8.55 -2.43 -6.08
N ASN A 176 8.78 -2.95 -7.28
CA ASN A 176 10.05 -3.57 -7.64
C ASN A 176 10.95 -2.55 -8.36
N ALA A 177 12.16 -2.34 -7.84
CA ALA A 177 13.12 -1.37 -8.37
C ALA A 177 13.68 -1.78 -9.76
N SER A 178 13.56 -3.05 -10.13
CA SER A 178 14.00 -3.58 -11.43
C SER A 178 12.97 -3.37 -12.55
N ASP A 179 11.75 -2.91 -12.23
CA ASP A 179 10.72 -2.72 -13.23
C ASP A 179 11.12 -1.61 -14.22
N PRO A 180 10.85 -1.78 -15.53
CA PRO A 180 11.27 -0.81 -16.55
C PRO A 180 10.59 0.55 -16.33
N PRO A 181 11.24 1.66 -16.69
CA PRO A 181 10.63 2.98 -16.63
C PRO A 181 9.42 3.05 -17.57
N SER A 182 8.36 3.73 -17.14
CA SER A 182 7.12 3.91 -17.90
C SER A 182 7.22 4.98 -19.00
N ARG A 183 8.15 5.93 -18.86
CA ARG A 183 8.36 7.06 -19.78
C ARG A 183 9.67 6.92 -20.52
N THR A 184 9.79 7.50 -21.71
CA THR A 184 11.07 7.61 -22.44
C THR A 184 11.89 8.79 -21.91
N LEU A 185 13.22 8.75 -22.10
CA LEU A 185 14.09 9.88 -21.72
C LEU A 185 13.77 11.16 -22.49
N GLU A 186 13.32 11.03 -23.73
CA GLU A 186 12.92 12.17 -24.56
C GLU A 186 11.65 12.84 -24.02
N LEU A 187 10.68 12.05 -23.56
CA LEU A 187 9.48 12.60 -22.92
C LEU A 187 9.85 13.35 -21.64
N VAL A 188 10.69 12.75 -20.78
CA VAL A 188 11.19 13.39 -19.55
C VAL A 188 11.90 14.70 -19.88
N TRP A 189 12.75 14.73 -20.92
CA TRP A 189 13.43 15.94 -21.36
C TRP A 189 12.45 17.04 -21.81
N ASN A 190 11.41 16.68 -22.55
CA ASN A 190 10.44 17.64 -23.07
C ASN A 190 9.53 18.24 -21.99
N GLU A 191 9.34 17.53 -20.88
CA GLU A 191 8.58 18.01 -19.71
C GLU A 191 9.42 18.92 -18.79
N LEU A 192 10.73 19.01 -18.99
CA LEU A 192 11.57 19.91 -18.20
C LEU A 192 11.22 21.38 -18.50
N PRO A 193 11.23 22.26 -17.49
CA PRO A 193 11.04 23.68 -17.71
C PRO A 193 12.06 24.18 -18.74
N ARG A 194 11.57 24.78 -19.82
CA ARG A 194 12.45 25.52 -20.73
C ARG A 194 12.86 26.78 -19.99
N THR A 195 14.15 26.95 -19.77
CA THR A 195 14.67 28.23 -19.27
C THR A 195 14.23 29.34 -20.25
N PRO A 196 13.67 30.45 -19.76
CA PRO A 196 13.49 31.64 -20.58
C PRO A 196 14.82 32.18 -21.08
#